data_AF-A0A7S8MWQ1-F1
#
_entry.id   AF-A0A7S8MWQ1-F1
#
_cell.length_a   1.000
_cell.length_b   1.000
_cell.length_c   1.000
_cell.angle_alpha   90.00
_cell.angle_beta   90.00
_cell.angle_gamma   90.00
#
_symmetry.space_group_name_H-M   'P 1'
#
loop_
_entity.id
_entity.type
_entity.pdbx_description
1 polymer ?
#
loop_
_entity_poly.entity_id
_entity_poly.type
_entity_poly.pdbx_seq_one_letter_code
_entity_poly.pdbx_strand_id
1 'polypeptide(L)'
;MEPLFQFLGSYWWLVFPLMGVMGMIGSAWERGARRRHKRRLEILQAKGEIRAAQAAARGRPLIGVTLPGAKAPKDPLAQRVEDAVAAGMGAAPRTATASSSASVTPLHKLLAAHDAVTKRWLEYELDVAKIIAFPAMSDGRQPLTAAFLRAKKVADRLRPESETAKLSKEQFAEYRNAVTDYEVAFDLAEREARRIRDSSFTAEERKRLNTAQQLLSVAIDQAATPAERQLAYRRVREELDGLLAVSDEAITVLEERVALELPASSPAPAAAQGSAAPASAPATDTDGPTPTPPAATSPAVEPPASPASPGIWPVPSRTQRP
;
A
#
# COMPACT_ATOMS: atom_id res chain seq x y z
N MET A 1 -8.34 -11.24 18.36
CA MET A 1 -8.35 -10.16 17.34
C MET A 1 -9.49 -9.15 17.53
N GLU A 2 -10.53 -9.45 18.32
CA GLU A 2 -11.56 -8.47 18.71
C GLU A 2 -11.13 -7.25 19.57
N PRO A 3 -10.06 -7.27 20.39
CA PRO A 3 -9.76 -6.09 21.23
C PRO A 3 -9.17 -4.91 20.46
N LEU A 4 -8.57 -5.14 19.28
CA LEU A 4 -7.90 -4.09 18.50
C LEU A 4 -8.90 -3.19 17.75
N PHE A 5 -10.01 -3.78 17.28
CA PHE A 5 -11.07 -3.04 16.58
C PHE A 5 -11.95 -2.20 17.52
N GLN A 6 -12.14 -2.63 18.78
CA GLN A 6 -12.78 -1.79 19.80
C GLN A 6 -11.89 -0.62 20.25
N PHE A 7 -10.58 -0.83 20.33
CA PHE A 7 -9.64 0.24 20.66
C PHE A 7 -9.62 1.34 19.58
N LEU A 8 -9.59 0.97 18.29
CA LEU A 8 -9.65 1.93 17.17
C LEU A 8 -10.97 2.72 17.11
N GLY A 9 -12.09 2.13 17.49
CA GLY A 9 -13.37 2.85 17.61
C GLY A 9 -13.44 3.80 18.79
N SER A 10 -12.80 3.45 19.93
CA SER A 10 -12.92 4.20 21.18
C SER A 10 -11.95 5.39 21.33
N TYR A 11 -10.84 5.42 20.57
CA TYR A 11 -9.75 6.38 20.77
C TYR A 11 -9.43 7.28 19.56
N TRP A 12 -10.34 7.41 18.60
CA TRP A 12 -10.15 8.23 17.38
C TRP A 12 -9.90 9.74 17.67
N TRP A 13 -10.28 10.22 18.85
CA TRP A 13 -10.10 11.62 19.27
C TRP A 13 -8.68 11.94 19.76
N LEU A 14 -7.82 10.95 20.03
CA LEU A 14 -6.42 11.16 20.44
C LEU A 14 -5.50 11.65 19.31
N VAL A 15 -5.95 11.56 18.05
CA VAL A 15 -5.26 12.13 16.88
C VAL A 15 -5.16 13.67 16.97
N PHE A 16 -6.16 14.32 17.57
CA PHE A 16 -6.25 15.78 17.64
C PHE A 16 -5.18 16.45 18.52
N PRO A 17 -4.90 16.00 19.76
CA PRO A 17 -3.82 16.58 20.56
C PRO A 17 -2.41 16.23 20.04
N LEU A 18 -2.22 15.09 19.36
CA LEU A 18 -0.92 14.68 18.81
C LEU A 18 -0.51 15.50 17.56
N MET A 19 -1.47 15.91 16.73
CA MET A 19 -1.23 16.80 15.58
C MET A 19 -0.77 18.21 15.99
N GLY A 20 -1.18 18.70 17.15
CA GLY A 20 -0.78 20.03 17.64
C GLY A 20 0.69 20.14 18.05
N VAL A 21 1.32 19.02 18.43
CA VAL A 21 2.72 18.98 18.88
C VAL A 21 3.68 18.53 17.77
N MET A 22 3.20 17.76 16.78
CA MET A 22 4.04 17.26 15.67
C MET A 22 4.34 18.31 14.56
N GLY A 23 3.62 19.44 14.55
CA GLY A 23 3.75 20.46 13.51
C GLY A 23 5.08 21.23 13.48
N MET A 24 5.97 21.08 14.47
CA MET A 24 7.16 21.94 14.59
C MET A 24 8.49 21.30 14.12
N ILE A 25 8.54 20.05 13.65
CA ILE A 25 9.82 19.38 13.27
C ILE A 25 9.86 18.85 11.81
N GLY A 26 8.81 19.01 11.00
CA GLY A 26 8.67 18.33 9.70
C GLY A 26 9.11 19.06 8.41
N SER A 27 9.88 20.15 8.43
CA SER A 27 10.01 21.05 7.26
C SER A 27 11.08 20.68 6.20
N ALA A 28 11.76 19.54 6.29
CA ALA A 28 12.85 19.18 5.37
C ALA A 28 12.49 18.20 4.23
N TRP A 29 11.27 17.63 4.17
CA TRP A 29 10.92 16.57 3.21
C TRP A 29 10.04 16.99 2.02
N GLU A 30 9.54 18.24 1.98
CA GLU A 30 8.51 18.64 0.99
C GLU A 30 9.04 19.20 -0.36
N ARG A 31 10.36 19.25 -0.57
CA ARG A 31 10.93 19.87 -1.80
C ARG A 31 11.13 18.91 -2.98
N GLY A 32 11.05 17.60 -2.78
CA GLY A 32 11.27 16.58 -3.83
C GLY A 32 10.06 16.24 -4.70
N ALA A 33 8.84 16.34 -4.16
CA ALA A 33 7.61 15.88 -4.83
C ALA A 33 7.11 16.83 -5.94
N ARG A 34 7.36 18.15 -5.82
CA ARG A 34 6.80 19.18 -6.73
C ARG A 34 7.45 19.23 -8.12
N ARG A 35 8.64 18.63 -8.31
CA ARG A 35 9.32 18.58 -9.63
C ARG A 35 8.71 17.56 -10.60
N ARG A 36 8.00 16.55 -10.08
CA ARG A 36 7.44 15.45 -10.88
C ARG A 36 6.05 15.75 -11.46
N HIS A 37 5.31 16.70 -10.87
CA HIS A 37 3.98 17.09 -11.34
C HIS A 37 4.05 17.98 -12.59
N LYS A 38 5.04 18.87 -12.69
CA LYS A 38 5.20 19.79 -13.84
C LYS A 38 5.48 19.07 -15.16
N ARG A 39 6.35 18.04 -15.16
CA ARG A 39 6.69 17.25 -16.36
C ARG A 39 5.54 16.36 -16.85
N ARG A 40 4.57 16.01 -15.98
CA ARG A 40 3.42 15.17 -16.33
C ARG A 40 2.28 15.95 -16.99
N LEU A 41 2.22 17.28 -16.81
CA LEU A 41 1.18 18.12 -17.40
C LEU A 41 1.47 18.50 -18.86
N GLU A 42 2.74 18.68 -19.24
CA GLU A 42 3.14 18.99 -20.62
C GLU A 42 2.89 17.82 -21.58
N ILE A 43 3.08 16.58 -21.10
CA ILE A 43 2.86 15.35 -21.89
C ILE A 43 1.35 15.06 -22.06
N LEU A 44 0.50 15.51 -21.14
CA LEU A 44 -0.95 15.30 -21.22
C LEU A 44 -1.62 16.23 -22.24
N GLN A 45 -1.08 17.43 -22.46
CA GLN A 45 -1.57 18.35 -23.49
C GLN A 45 -1.15 17.89 -24.89
N ALA A 46 0.09 17.42 -25.08
CA ALA A 46 0.56 16.86 -26.35
C ALA A 46 -0.20 15.59 -26.80
N LYS A 47 -0.73 14.80 -25.86
CA LYS A 47 -1.53 13.60 -26.16
C LYS A 47 -3.00 13.89 -26.48
N GLY A 48 -3.51 15.09 -26.20
CA GLY A 48 -4.87 15.51 -26.55
C GLY A 48 -5.06 15.75 -28.05
N GLU A 49 -4.04 16.33 -28.68
CA GLU A 49 -4.10 16.73 -30.10
C GLU A 49 -4.04 15.53 -31.05
N ILE A 50 -3.25 14.50 -30.73
CA ILE A 50 -3.18 13.26 -31.51
C ILE A 50 -4.51 12.49 -31.44
N ARG A 51 -5.18 12.51 -30.28
CA ARG A 51 -6.46 11.81 -30.09
C ARG A 51 -7.63 12.54 -30.75
N ALA A 52 -7.58 13.87 -30.79
CA ALA A 52 -8.55 14.70 -31.52
C ALA A 52 -8.41 14.53 -33.04
N ALA A 53 -7.19 14.46 -33.57
CA ALA A 53 -6.93 14.20 -34.99
C ALA A 53 -7.42 12.80 -35.43
N GLN A 54 -7.30 11.81 -34.56
CA GLN A 54 -7.73 10.43 -34.85
C GLN A 54 -9.27 10.25 -34.79
N ALA A 55 -9.97 11.06 -33.99
CA ALA A 55 -11.43 11.09 -33.96
C ALA A 55 -12.02 11.79 -35.19
N ALA A 56 -11.37 12.84 -35.70
CA ALA A 56 -11.78 13.53 -36.93
C ALA A 56 -11.65 12.65 -38.19
N ALA A 57 -10.68 11.73 -38.23
CA ALA A 57 -10.47 10.82 -39.36
C ALA A 57 -11.50 9.67 -39.45
N ARG A 58 -12.19 9.33 -38.35
CA ARG A 58 -13.17 8.23 -38.30
C ARG A 58 -14.62 8.64 -38.61
N GLY A 59 -14.89 9.92 -38.82
CA GLY A 59 -16.25 10.48 -38.95
C GLY A 59 -16.71 10.78 -40.38
N ARG A 60 -16.21 10.08 -41.41
CA ARG A 60 -16.62 10.32 -42.82
C ARG A 60 -17.59 9.21 -43.27
N PRO A 61 -18.92 9.43 -43.33
CA PRO A 61 -19.86 8.41 -43.77
C PRO A 61 -19.87 8.32 -45.29
N LEU A 62 -19.69 7.11 -45.83
CA LEU A 62 -20.05 6.79 -47.21
C LEU A 62 -21.49 6.28 -47.24
N ILE A 63 -22.27 6.91 -48.10
CA ILE A 63 -23.72 6.83 -48.23
C ILE A 63 -24.13 5.58 -49.01
N GLY A 64 -25.12 4.86 -48.46
CA GLY A 64 -26.30 4.35 -49.17
C GLY A 64 -26.14 3.22 -50.20
N VAL A 65 -26.45 1.98 -49.78
CA VAL A 65 -27.22 1.03 -50.60
C VAL A 65 -28.17 0.28 -49.67
N THR A 66 -29.47 0.48 -49.87
CA THR A 66 -30.56 -0.32 -49.30
C THR A 66 -31.03 -1.33 -50.35
N LEU A 67 -31.18 -2.61 -49.98
CA LEU A 67 -32.13 -3.54 -50.60
C LEU A 67 -32.74 -4.47 -49.53
N PRO A 68 -34.01 -4.89 -49.67
CA PRO A 68 -34.80 -5.54 -48.61
C PRO A 68 -34.96 -7.05 -48.82
N GLY A 69 -35.24 -7.75 -47.71
CA GLY A 69 -35.95 -9.04 -47.73
C GLY A 69 -35.05 -10.29 -47.76
N ALA A 70 -34.88 -10.91 -46.59
CA ALA A 70 -34.63 -12.35 -46.50
C ALA A 70 -35.13 -12.85 -45.12
N LYS A 71 -36.15 -13.71 -45.16
CA LYS A 71 -36.66 -14.47 -44.02
C LYS A 71 -35.78 -15.73 -43.91
N ALA A 72 -35.19 -16.01 -42.75
CA ALA A 72 -34.40 -17.21 -42.50
C ALA A 72 -34.47 -17.58 -40.99
N PRO A 73 -34.14 -18.82 -40.59
CA PRO A 73 -35.06 -19.72 -39.89
C PRO A 73 -34.81 -19.79 -38.37
N LYS A 74 -35.77 -20.37 -37.64
CA LYS A 74 -35.65 -20.65 -36.20
C LYS A 74 -34.71 -21.84 -35.98
N ASP A 75 -33.62 -21.62 -35.25
CA ASP A 75 -32.67 -22.66 -34.86
C ASP A 75 -33.31 -23.66 -33.87
N PRO A 76 -33.27 -24.98 -34.14
CA PRO A 76 -33.85 -26.01 -33.27
C PRO A 76 -33.03 -26.28 -31.99
N LEU A 77 -31.92 -25.56 -31.77
CA LEU A 77 -31.15 -25.63 -30.53
C LEU A 77 -31.73 -24.72 -29.42
N ALA A 78 -32.41 -23.62 -29.76
CA ALA A 78 -32.98 -22.72 -28.76
C ALA A 78 -34.14 -23.37 -27.99
N GLN A 79 -34.94 -24.22 -28.66
CA GLN A 79 -36.07 -24.92 -28.04
C GLN A 79 -35.62 -26.05 -27.09
N ARG A 80 -34.51 -26.74 -27.39
CA ARG A 80 -33.99 -27.83 -26.56
C ARG A 80 -33.40 -27.38 -25.22
N VAL A 81 -32.98 -26.12 -25.13
CA VAL A 81 -32.49 -25.56 -23.86
C VAL A 81 -33.68 -25.25 -22.93
N GLU A 82 -34.84 -24.90 -23.46
CA GLU A 82 -36.05 -24.65 -22.66
C GLU A 82 -36.72 -25.96 -22.20
N ASP A 83 -36.75 -27.00 -23.03
CA ASP A 83 -37.30 -28.32 -22.66
C ASP A 83 -36.46 -29.04 -21.60
N ALA A 84 -35.13 -28.81 -21.57
CA ALA A 84 -34.23 -29.36 -20.55
C ALA A 84 -34.38 -28.68 -19.18
N VAL A 85 -34.88 -27.44 -19.14
CA VAL A 85 -35.15 -26.70 -17.89
C VAL A 85 -36.51 -27.10 -17.28
N ALA A 86 -37.45 -27.62 -18.09
CA ALA A 86 -38.76 -28.08 -17.62
C ALA A 86 -38.76 -29.52 -17.05
N ALA A 87 -37.78 -30.36 -17.39
CA ALA A 87 -37.77 -31.80 -17.03
C ALA A 87 -37.02 -32.15 -15.72
N GLY A 88 -36.56 -31.15 -14.95
CA GLY A 88 -35.72 -31.35 -13.75
C GLY A 88 -36.42 -31.35 -12.39
N MET A 89 -37.76 -31.24 -12.33
CA MET A 89 -38.48 -31.14 -11.04
C MET A 89 -38.91 -32.52 -10.51
N GLY A 90 -37.91 -33.33 -10.11
CA GLY A 90 -38.11 -34.54 -9.32
C GLY A 90 -38.18 -34.19 -7.83
N ALA A 91 -39.39 -34.19 -7.28
CA ALA A 91 -39.65 -33.99 -5.86
C ALA A 91 -39.12 -35.17 -5.02
N ALA A 92 -38.27 -34.89 -4.05
CA ALA A 92 -37.93 -35.81 -2.96
C ALA A 92 -38.07 -35.06 -1.61
N PRO A 93 -38.70 -35.68 -0.58
CA PRO A 93 -38.97 -35.03 0.68
C PRO A 93 -37.69 -35.00 1.51
N ARG A 94 -37.14 -33.80 1.73
CA ARG A 94 -36.07 -33.61 2.70
C ARG A 94 -36.69 -33.40 4.07
N THR A 95 -36.61 -34.44 4.89
CA THR A 95 -36.82 -34.41 6.34
C THR A 95 -36.02 -33.25 6.95
N ALA A 96 -36.74 -32.32 7.55
CA ALA A 96 -36.17 -31.21 8.29
C ALA A 96 -35.53 -31.73 9.58
N THR A 97 -34.22 -32.00 9.55
CA THR A 97 -33.44 -32.06 10.79
C THR A 97 -33.22 -30.62 11.23
N ALA A 98 -34.01 -30.19 12.20
CA ALA A 98 -33.83 -28.92 12.89
C ALA A 98 -32.52 -28.99 13.70
N SER A 99 -31.41 -28.61 13.07
CA SER A 99 -30.20 -28.25 13.79
C SER A 99 -30.28 -26.76 14.11
N SER A 100 -30.40 -26.48 15.40
CA SER A 100 -30.26 -25.17 16.03
C SER A 100 -28.87 -24.59 15.73
N SER A 101 -28.72 -23.94 14.58
CA SER A 101 -27.71 -22.91 14.35
C SER A 101 -28.42 -21.58 14.53
N ALA A 102 -27.94 -20.72 15.43
CA ALA A 102 -28.41 -19.34 15.54
C ALA A 102 -28.57 -18.76 14.13
N SER A 103 -29.79 -18.42 13.73
CA SER A 103 -30.12 -18.07 12.36
C SER A 103 -29.40 -16.78 11.99
N VAL A 104 -28.26 -16.90 11.30
CA VAL A 104 -27.48 -15.75 10.83
C VAL A 104 -28.38 -14.92 9.92
N THR A 105 -28.64 -13.68 10.32
CA THR A 105 -29.57 -12.79 9.60
C THR A 105 -29.04 -12.52 8.18
N PRO A 106 -29.90 -12.32 7.17
CA PRO A 106 -29.46 -11.95 5.83
C PRO A 106 -28.58 -10.70 5.79
N LEU A 107 -28.83 -9.73 6.68
CA LEU A 107 -28.02 -8.53 6.82
C LEU A 107 -26.61 -8.84 7.35
N HIS A 108 -26.49 -9.69 8.37
CA HIS A 108 -25.18 -10.10 8.88
C HIS A 108 -24.31 -10.73 7.79
N LYS A 109 -24.89 -11.62 6.96
CA LYS A 109 -24.16 -12.23 5.83
C LYS A 109 -23.67 -11.18 4.84
N LEU A 110 -24.47 -10.16 4.59
CA LEU A 110 -24.13 -9.10 3.64
C LEU A 110 -23.02 -8.17 4.15
N LEU A 111 -23.07 -7.82 5.45
CA LEU A 111 -22.01 -7.07 6.12
C LEU A 111 -20.70 -7.87 6.11
N ALA A 112 -20.76 -9.18 6.42
CA ALA A 112 -19.60 -10.06 6.37
C ALA A 112 -19.01 -10.17 4.96
N ALA A 113 -19.84 -10.21 3.92
CA ALA A 113 -19.39 -10.25 2.53
C ALA A 113 -18.67 -8.94 2.13
N HIS A 114 -19.25 -7.79 2.48
CA HIS A 114 -18.61 -6.48 2.32
C HIS A 114 -17.24 -6.44 3.03
N ASP A 115 -17.17 -6.89 4.28
CA ASP A 115 -15.93 -6.90 5.07
C ASP A 115 -14.89 -7.85 4.49
N ALA A 116 -15.30 -8.98 3.92
CA ALA A 116 -14.39 -9.91 3.26
C ALA A 116 -13.68 -9.26 2.05
N VAL A 117 -14.41 -8.50 1.22
CA VAL A 117 -13.79 -7.76 0.11
C VAL A 117 -12.87 -6.66 0.61
N THR A 118 -13.30 -5.90 1.61
CA THR A 118 -12.47 -4.84 2.21
C THR A 118 -11.19 -5.41 2.80
N LYS A 119 -11.25 -6.54 3.51
CA LYS A 119 -10.07 -7.24 4.01
C LYS A 119 -9.12 -7.66 2.89
N ARG A 120 -9.64 -8.29 1.83
CA ARG A 120 -8.84 -8.68 0.65
C ARG A 120 -8.17 -7.46 0.01
N TRP A 121 -8.88 -6.33 -0.10
CA TRP A 121 -8.31 -5.09 -0.63
C TRP A 121 -7.21 -4.52 0.26
N LEU A 122 -7.39 -4.53 1.59
CA LEU A 122 -6.38 -4.04 2.53
C LEU A 122 -5.04 -4.81 2.43
N GLU A 123 -5.06 -6.08 2.01
CA GLU A 123 -3.81 -6.78 1.70
C GLU A 123 -3.00 -6.05 0.61
N TYR A 124 -3.64 -5.43 -0.38
CA TYR A 124 -2.96 -4.69 -1.44
C TYR A 124 -2.50 -3.30 -1.04
N GLU A 125 -3.02 -2.74 0.05
CA GLU A 125 -2.65 -1.39 0.52
C GLU A 125 -1.68 -1.41 1.71
N LEU A 126 -1.64 -2.53 2.46
CA LEU A 126 -0.86 -2.69 3.68
C LEU A 126 0.29 -3.69 3.54
N ASP A 127 0.16 -4.72 2.69
CA ASP A 127 1.25 -5.65 2.44
C ASP A 127 2.15 -5.11 1.33
N VAL A 128 3.35 -4.65 1.72
CA VAL A 128 4.38 -4.16 0.81
C VAL A 128 4.69 -5.18 -0.31
N ALA A 129 4.66 -6.48 -0.03
CA ALA A 129 4.88 -7.49 -1.07
C ALA A 129 3.77 -7.46 -2.14
N LYS A 130 2.50 -7.31 -1.73
CA LYS A 130 1.37 -7.20 -2.65
C LYS A 130 1.39 -5.88 -3.42
N ILE A 131 1.79 -4.77 -2.79
CA ILE A 131 1.97 -3.46 -3.44
C ILE A 131 2.98 -3.57 -4.58
N ILE A 132 4.11 -4.23 -4.35
CA ILE A 132 5.15 -4.39 -5.37
C ILE A 132 4.71 -5.34 -6.49
N ALA A 133 4.04 -6.45 -6.14
CA ALA A 133 3.64 -7.48 -7.11
C ALA A 133 2.46 -7.06 -7.99
N PHE A 134 1.54 -6.25 -7.44
CA PHE A 134 0.28 -5.86 -8.11
C PHE A 134 0.01 -4.34 -8.02
N PRO A 135 0.94 -3.50 -8.51
CA PRO A 135 0.85 -2.04 -8.35
C PRO A 135 -0.38 -1.41 -9.01
N ALA A 136 -0.97 -2.10 -10.00
CA ALA A 136 -2.22 -1.68 -10.62
C ALA A 136 -3.43 -1.67 -9.68
N MET A 137 -3.40 -2.42 -8.56
CA MET A 137 -4.50 -2.43 -7.58
C MET A 137 -4.64 -1.13 -6.79
N SER A 138 -3.57 -0.35 -6.66
CA SER A 138 -3.57 0.95 -5.98
C SER A 138 -3.58 2.13 -6.96
N ASP A 139 -3.42 1.88 -8.27
CA ASP A 139 -3.43 2.91 -9.30
C ASP A 139 -4.86 3.23 -9.77
N GLY A 140 -5.41 4.33 -9.27
CA GLY A 140 -6.73 4.85 -9.69
C GLY A 140 -6.81 5.30 -11.15
N ARG A 141 -5.71 5.32 -11.91
CA ARG A 141 -5.73 5.56 -13.37
C ARG A 141 -6.13 4.30 -14.14
N GLN A 142 -6.00 3.13 -13.53
CA GLN A 142 -6.43 1.87 -14.13
C GLN A 142 -7.96 1.82 -14.12
N PRO A 143 -8.62 1.53 -15.27
CA PRO A 143 -10.06 1.67 -15.38
C PRO A 143 -10.83 0.71 -14.48
N LEU A 144 -10.34 -0.54 -14.32
CA LEU A 144 -10.97 -1.54 -13.47
C LEU A 144 -10.77 -1.25 -11.98
N THR A 145 -9.57 -0.82 -11.57
CA THR A 145 -9.30 -0.35 -10.21
C THR A 145 -10.16 0.87 -9.87
N ALA A 146 -10.28 1.83 -10.79
CA ALA A 146 -11.15 2.99 -10.61
C ALA A 146 -12.63 2.61 -10.49
N ALA A 147 -13.08 1.60 -11.24
CA ALA A 147 -14.45 1.07 -11.12
C ALA A 147 -14.67 0.41 -9.76
N PHE A 148 -13.72 -0.42 -9.30
CA PHE A 148 -13.71 -1.00 -7.97
C PHE A 148 -13.78 0.07 -6.86
N LEU A 149 -12.93 1.09 -6.89
CA LEU A 149 -12.92 2.14 -5.87
C LEU A 149 -14.24 2.95 -5.85
N ARG A 150 -14.87 3.14 -7.02
CA ARG A 150 -16.20 3.75 -7.09
C ARG A 150 -17.28 2.85 -6.49
N ALA A 151 -17.28 1.55 -6.83
CA ALA A 151 -18.21 0.58 -6.28
C ALA A 151 -18.06 0.48 -4.75
N LYS A 152 -16.82 0.44 -4.26
CA LYS A 152 -16.49 0.51 -2.83
C LYS A 152 -17.14 1.71 -2.16
N LYS A 153 -16.91 2.91 -2.70
CA LYS A 153 -17.48 4.16 -2.15
C LYS A 153 -19.01 4.14 -2.10
N VAL A 154 -19.67 3.50 -3.07
CA VAL A 154 -21.13 3.34 -3.07
C VAL A 154 -21.56 2.35 -1.98
N ALA A 155 -20.92 1.18 -1.91
CA ALA A 155 -21.20 0.16 -0.89
C ALA A 155 -20.95 0.68 0.53
N ASP A 156 -19.87 1.44 0.75
CA ASP A 156 -19.54 2.07 2.05
C ASP A 156 -20.61 3.07 2.47
N ARG A 157 -21.13 3.89 1.54
CA ARG A 157 -22.18 4.88 1.85
C ARG A 157 -23.49 4.22 2.25
N LEU A 158 -23.81 3.10 1.61
CA LEU A 158 -25.04 2.35 1.86
C LEU A 158 -24.92 1.38 3.03
N ARG A 159 -23.71 1.24 3.61
CA ARG A 159 -23.44 0.32 4.69
C ARG A 159 -24.22 0.74 5.96
N PRO A 160 -25.06 -0.13 6.52
CA PRO A 160 -25.71 0.12 7.80
C PRO A 160 -24.71 0.19 8.95
N GLU A 161 -24.94 1.06 9.93
CA GLU A 161 -24.05 1.26 11.08
C GLU A 161 -24.00 0.06 12.04
N SER A 162 -25.05 -0.75 12.06
CA SER A 162 -25.13 -1.93 12.92
C SER A 162 -25.86 -3.09 12.24
N GLU A 163 -25.55 -4.32 12.68
CA GLU A 163 -26.18 -5.55 12.19
C GLU A 163 -27.67 -5.66 12.53
N THR A 164 -28.13 -4.86 13.49
CA THR A 164 -29.52 -4.78 13.95
C THR A 164 -30.26 -3.57 13.38
N ALA A 165 -29.65 -2.83 12.46
CA ALA A 165 -30.27 -1.67 11.83
C ALA A 165 -31.58 -2.07 11.12
N LYS A 166 -32.64 -1.30 11.34
CA LYS A 166 -33.93 -1.50 10.67
C LYS A 166 -33.88 -0.85 9.30
N LEU A 167 -33.74 -1.67 8.25
CA LEU A 167 -33.74 -1.23 6.86
C LEU A 167 -35.11 -1.43 6.23
N SER A 168 -35.52 -0.51 5.36
CA SER A 168 -36.62 -0.79 4.43
C SER A 168 -36.22 -1.90 3.45
N LYS A 169 -37.19 -2.52 2.78
CA LYS A 169 -36.90 -3.56 1.77
C LYS A 169 -36.07 -2.99 0.62
N GLU A 170 -36.34 -1.76 0.24
CA GLU A 170 -35.66 -1.02 -0.81
C GLU A 170 -34.21 -0.72 -0.42
N GLN A 171 -33.97 -0.21 0.80
CA GLN A 171 -32.62 0.05 1.30
C GLN A 171 -31.78 -1.23 1.41
N PHE A 172 -32.39 -2.32 1.88
CA PHE A 172 -31.72 -3.62 1.93
C PHE A 172 -31.37 -4.13 0.53
N ALA A 173 -32.28 -4.01 -0.43
CA ALA A 173 -32.04 -4.42 -1.81
C ALA A 173 -30.95 -3.56 -2.49
N GLU A 174 -30.93 -2.25 -2.24
CA GLU A 174 -29.92 -1.33 -2.75
C GLU A 174 -28.54 -1.65 -2.19
N TYR A 175 -28.42 -1.84 -0.87
CA TYR A 175 -27.17 -2.24 -0.24
C TYR A 175 -26.68 -3.60 -0.76
N ARG A 176 -27.58 -4.58 -0.91
CA ARG A 176 -27.25 -5.91 -1.47
C ARG A 176 -26.68 -5.80 -2.89
N ASN A 177 -27.30 -5.00 -3.75
CA ASN A 177 -26.81 -4.78 -5.11
C ASN A 177 -25.44 -4.10 -5.08
N ALA A 178 -25.24 -3.07 -4.25
CA ALA A 178 -23.97 -2.37 -4.12
C ALA A 178 -22.82 -3.28 -3.64
N VAL A 179 -23.08 -4.20 -2.71
CA VAL A 179 -22.07 -5.19 -2.28
C VAL A 179 -21.75 -6.17 -3.40
N THR A 180 -22.75 -6.61 -4.17
CA THR A 180 -22.53 -7.49 -5.33
C THR A 180 -21.66 -6.79 -6.39
N ASP A 181 -21.95 -5.52 -6.69
CA ASP A 181 -21.15 -4.72 -7.63
C ASP A 181 -19.73 -4.49 -7.11
N TYR A 182 -19.57 -4.28 -5.80
CA TYR A 182 -18.27 -4.15 -5.13
C TYR A 182 -17.42 -5.42 -5.26
N GLU A 183 -18.00 -6.58 -4.99
CA GLU A 183 -17.35 -7.90 -5.15
C GLU A 183 -16.89 -8.13 -6.59
N VAL A 184 -17.82 -7.97 -7.55
CA VAL A 184 -17.53 -8.22 -8.97
C VAL A 184 -16.46 -7.26 -9.49
N ALA A 185 -16.55 -5.97 -9.13
CA ALA A 185 -15.57 -4.98 -9.55
C ALA A 185 -14.18 -5.26 -8.95
N PHE A 186 -14.11 -5.69 -7.68
CA PHE A 186 -12.84 -6.10 -7.06
C PHE A 186 -12.22 -7.29 -7.79
N ASP A 187 -13.00 -8.36 -8.03
CA ASP A 187 -12.50 -9.56 -8.71
C ASP A 187 -12.02 -9.28 -10.14
N LEU A 188 -12.70 -8.39 -10.87
CA LEU A 188 -12.27 -7.95 -12.20
C LEU A 188 -10.96 -7.14 -12.13
N ALA A 189 -10.86 -6.21 -11.19
CA ALA A 189 -9.63 -5.43 -10.97
C ALA A 189 -8.46 -6.34 -10.58
N GLU A 190 -8.68 -7.31 -9.69
CA GLU A 190 -7.66 -8.26 -9.24
C GLU A 190 -7.15 -9.13 -10.39
N ARG A 191 -8.06 -9.68 -11.21
CA ARG A 191 -7.68 -10.47 -12.39
C ARG A 191 -6.83 -9.65 -13.35
N GLU A 192 -7.20 -8.39 -13.60
CA GLU A 192 -6.43 -7.52 -14.48
C GLU A 192 -5.07 -7.15 -13.88
N ALA A 193 -5.01 -6.81 -12.59
CA ALA A 193 -3.75 -6.54 -11.92
C ALA A 193 -2.80 -7.74 -11.95
N ARG A 194 -3.33 -8.97 -11.82
CA ARG A 194 -2.55 -10.21 -11.98
C ARG A 194 -2.08 -10.46 -13.40
N ARG A 195 -2.82 -9.97 -14.40
CA ARG A 195 -2.46 -10.06 -15.83
C ARG A 195 -1.38 -9.07 -16.21
N ILE A 196 -1.49 -7.82 -15.73
CA ILE A 196 -0.54 -6.74 -16.02
C ILE A 196 0.74 -6.89 -15.18
N ARG A 197 0.60 -7.12 -13.87
CA ARG A 197 1.70 -7.12 -12.88
C ARG A 197 2.57 -5.86 -13.01
N ASP A 198 3.83 -6.02 -13.38
CA ASP A 198 4.84 -4.98 -13.57
C ASP A 198 5.04 -4.58 -15.04
N SER A 199 4.18 -5.05 -15.97
CA SER A 199 4.37 -4.82 -17.40
C SER A 199 4.26 -3.36 -17.83
N SER A 200 3.66 -2.50 -17.00
CA SER A 200 3.57 -1.05 -17.23
C SER A 200 4.86 -0.30 -16.91
N PHE A 201 5.83 -0.94 -16.25
CA PHE A 201 7.12 -0.36 -15.88
C PHE A 201 8.17 -0.61 -16.97
N THR A 202 9.18 0.24 -17.04
CA THR A 202 10.35 0.04 -17.90
C THR A 202 11.22 -1.14 -17.41
N ALA A 203 12.15 -1.61 -18.24
CA ALA A 203 13.02 -2.74 -17.87
C ALA A 203 13.87 -2.47 -16.61
N GLU A 204 14.43 -1.27 -16.49
CA GLU A 204 15.21 -0.84 -15.33
C GLU A 204 14.34 -0.76 -14.07
N GLU A 205 13.14 -0.21 -14.19
CA GLU A 205 12.18 -0.14 -13.08
C GLU A 205 11.76 -1.53 -12.61
N ARG A 206 11.45 -2.45 -13.53
CA ARG A 206 11.14 -3.86 -13.18
C ARG A 206 12.31 -4.54 -12.47
N LYS A 207 13.55 -4.27 -12.90
CA LYS A 207 14.74 -4.79 -12.22
C LYS A 207 14.81 -4.28 -10.77
N ARG A 208 14.58 -3.00 -10.53
CA ARG A 208 14.49 -2.42 -9.17
C ARG A 208 13.38 -3.05 -8.34
N LEU A 209 12.18 -3.25 -8.91
CA LEU A 209 11.07 -3.93 -8.22
C LEU A 209 11.43 -5.37 -7.82
N ASN A 210 12.08 -6.11 -8.72
CA ASN A 210 12.53 -7.48 -8.43
C ASN A 210 13.59 -7.50 -7.31
N THR A 211 14.55 -6.57 -7.34
CA THR A 211 15.52 -6.41 -6.25
C THR A 211 14.82 -6.08 -4.93
N ALA A 212 13.83 -5.17 -4.94
CA ALA A 212 13.05 -4.84 -3.76
C ALA A 212 12.28 -6.05 -3.20
N GLN A 213 11.70 -6.91 -4.05
CA GLN A 213 11.05 -8.15 -3.60
C GLN A 213 12.03 -9.11 -2.93
N GLN A 214 13.23 -9.28 -3.50
CA GLN A 214 14.26 -10.16 -2.93
C GLN A 214 14.72 -9.65 -1.56
N LEU A 215 15.00 -8.35 -1.45
CA LEU A 215 15.39 -7.72 -0.19
C LEU A 215 14.26 -7.78 0.84
N LEU A 216 13.01 -7.62 0.42
CA LEU A 216 11.86 -7.75 1.30
C LEU A 216 11.76 -9.17 1.88
N SER A 217 12.03 -10.21 1.07
CA SER A 217 12.08 -11.59 1.55
C SER A 217 13.11 -11.76 2.67
N VAL A 218 14.29 -11.15 2.53
CA VAL A 218 15.34 -11.18 3.58
C VAL A 218 14.91 -10.38 4.81
N ALA A 219 14.28 -9.21 4.61
CA ALA A 219 13.85 -8.34 5.70
C ALA A 219 12.84 -9.02 6.65
N ILE A 220 12.00 -9.93 6.12
CA ILE A 220 10.99 -10.66 6.89
C ILE A 220 11.41 -12.10 7.25
N ASP A 221 12.60 -12.54 6.85
CA ASP A 221 13.07 -13.91 7.10
C ASP A 221 13.62 -14.08 8.50
N GLN A 222 13.08 -15.04 9.25
CA GLN A 222 13.47 -15.35 10.62
C GLN A 222 14.85 -15.99 10.75
N ALA A 223 15.31 -16.66 9.68
CA ALA A 223 16.63 -17.26 9.67
C ALA A 223 17.75 -16.21 9.53
N ALA A 224 17.43 -15.01 9.04
CA ALA A 224 18.39 -13.92 8.86
C ALA A 224 18.67 -13.20 10.19
N THR A 225 19.90 -12.70 10.34
CA THR A 225 20.28 -11.95 11.54
C THR A 225 19.53 -10.62 11.63
N PRO A 226 19.27 -10.08 12.85
CA PRO A 226 18.66 -8.77 13.03
C PRO A 226 19.28 -7.64 12.20
N ALA A 227 20.61 -7.62 12.07
CA ALA A 227 21.32 -6.59 11.34
C ALA A 227 21.09 -6.69 9.82
N GLU A 228 21.06 -7.91 9.27
CA GLU A 228 20.78 -8.16 7.86
C GLU A 228 19.34 -7.75 7.51
N ARG A 229 18.36 -8.07 8.37
CA ARG A 229 16.96 -7.67 8.15
C ARG A 229 16.79 -6.16 8.14
N GLN A 230 17.42 -5.46 9.08
CA GLN A 230 17.38 -3.99 9.14
C GLN A 230 18.06 -3.34 7.93
N LEU A 231 19.18 -3.90 7.46
CA LEU A 231 19.83 -3.44 6.23
C LEU A 231 18.95 -3.68 5.00
N ALA A 232 18.36 -4.87 4.89
CA ALA A 232 17.45 -5.22 3.80
C ALA A 232 16.21 -4.32 3.78
N TYR A 233 15.60 -4.06 4.94
CA TYR A 233 14.48 -3.13 5.09
C TYR A 233 14.82 -1.72 4.57
N ARG A 234 15.94 -1.13 5.00
CA ARG A 234 16.38 0.18 4.50
C ARG A 234 16.56 0.18 2.99
N ARG A 235 17.15 -0.90 2.47
CA ARG A 235 17.39 -1.04 1.03
C ARG A 235 16.10 -1.20 0.23
N VAL A 236 15.09 -1.91 0.75
CA VAL A 236 13.75 -1.97 0.13
C VAL A 236 13.18 -0.56 -0.04
N ARG A 237 13.25 0.28 0.99
CA ARG A 237 12.75 1.68 0.91
C ARG A 237 13.47 2.49 -0.16
N GLU A 238 14.79 2.35 -0.26
CA GLU A 238 15.58 3.02 -1.30
C GLU A 238 15.21 2.54 -2.72
N GLU A 239 14.99 1.23 -2.91
CA GLU A 239 14.64 0.68 -4.22
C GLU A 239 13.21 1.06 -4.65
N LEU A 240 12.28 1.20 -3.69
CA LEU A 240 10.91 1.64 -3.96
C LEU A 240 10.79 3.16 -4.09
N ASP A 241 11.72 3.92 -3.52
CA ASP A 241 11.69 5.38 -3.61
C ASP A 241 11.71 5.84 -5.05
N GLY A 242 10.83 6.80 -5.33
CA GLY A 242 10.62 7.35 -6.65
C GLY A 242 9.76 6.49 -7.58
N LEU A 243 9.54 5.20 -7.26
CA LEU A 243 8.95 4.22 -8.16
C LEU A 243 7.50 3.87 -7.81
N LEU A 244 7.26 3.50 -6.55
CA LEU A 244 5.92 3.18 -6.03
C LEU A 244 5.59 4.08 -4.83
N ALA A 245 4.33 4.50 -4.74
CA ALA A 245 3.84 5.16 -3.54
C ALA A 245 3.45 4.07 -2.53
N VAL A 246 4.24 3.92 -1.47
CA VAL A 246 3.93 3.05 -0.34
C VAL A 246 3.31 3.91 0.76
N SER A 247 2.20 3.45 1.34
CA SER A 247 1.52 4.17 2.42
C SER A 247 2.35 4.13 3.71
N ASP A 248 2.24 5.16 4.56
CA ASP A 248 2.92 5.18 5.86
C ASP A 248 2.46 3.99 6.73
N GLU A 249 1.19 3.60 6.63
CA GLU A 249 0.64 2.44 7.33
C GLU A 249 1.28 1.12 6.87
N ALA A 250 1.49 0.93 5.56
CA ALA A 250 2.19 -0.26 5.06
C ALA A 250 3.64 -0.32 5.55
N ILE A 251 4.28 0.85 5.70
CA ILE A 251 5.62 0.94 6.29
C ILE A 251 5.58 0.54 7.76
N THR A 252 4.62 1.05 8.55
CA THR A 252 4.45 0.68 9.96
C THR A 252 4.18 -0.81 10.13
N VAL A 253 3.28 -1.40 9.34
CA VAL A 253 3.01 -2.85 9.37
C VAL A 253 4.27 -3.66 9.04
N LEU A 254 5.08 -3.20 8.08
CA LEU A 254 6.35 -3.84 7.77
C LEU A 254 7.35 -3.69 8.92
N GLU A 255 7.46 -2.50 9.52
CA GLU A 255 8.35 -2.25 10.67
C GLU A 255 7.98 -3.13 11.87
N GLU A 256 6.70 -3.24 12.20
CA GLU A 256 6.22 -4.14 13.25
C GLU A 256 6.60 -5.59 12.97
N ARG A 257 6.43 -6.06 11.74
CA ARG A 257 6.83 -7.42 11.35
C ARG A 257 8.34 -7.63 11.36
N VAL A 258 9.14 -6.61 11.09
CA VAL A 258 10.61 -6.70 11.18
C VAL A 258 11.05 -6.62 12.65
N ALA A 259 10.31 -5.88 13.49
CA ALA A 259 10.66 -5.56 14.88
C ALA A 259 10.16 -6.57 15.93
N LEU A 260 8.94 -7.09 15.81
CA LEU A 260 8.38 -8.14 16.69
C LEU A 260 9.17 -9.44 16.62
N GLU A 261 9.96 -9.58 15.56
CA GLU A 261 10.78 -10.74 15.27
C GLU A 261 12.25 -10.54 15.69
N LEU A 262 12.53 -9.43 16.38
CA LEU A 262 13.74 -9.23 17.17
C LEU A 262 13.46 -9.78 18.57
N PRO A 263 14.34 -10.61 19.19
CA PRO A 263 14.16 -10.94 20.58
C PRO A 263 14.15 -9.63 21.38
N ALA A 264 13.03 -9.33 22.05
CA ALA A 264 13.01 -8.37 23.14
C ALA A 264 14.18 -8.74 24.04
N SER A 265 15.12 -7.81 24.21
CA SER A 265 16.35 -8.02 24.97
C SER A 265 16.05 -8.83 26.24
N SER A 266 16.45 -10.11 26.23
CA SER A 266 16.39 -10.92 27.44
C SER A 266 17.25 -10.22 28.48
N PRO A 267 16.78 -10.08 29.74
CA PRO A 267 17.56 -9.40 30.77
C PRO A 267 18.88 -10.17 30.92
N ALA A 268 19.99 -9.43 30.92
CA ALA A 268 21.31 -9.97 31.19
C ALA A 268 21.25 -10.87 32.44
N PRO A 269 21.84 -12.08 32.43
CA PRO A 269 21.85 -12.90 33.62
C PRO A 269 22.68 -12.18 34.69
N ALA A 270 22.00 -11.85 35.78
CA ALA A 270 22.60 -11.31 36.98
C ALA A 270 23.66 -12.28 37.52
N ALA A 271 24.84 -11.70 37.78
CA ALA A 271 25.80 -12.05 38.83
C ALA A 271 25.77 -13.50 39.38
N ALA A 272 26.74 -14.31 38.94
CA ALA A 272 27.32 -15.31 39.82
C ALA A 272 28.47 -14.64 40.59
N GLN A 273 28.16 -14.23 41.83
CA GLN A 273 29.14 -13.85 42.84
C GLN A 273 29.92 -15.10 43.26
N GLY A 274 31.24 -15.08 43.07
CA GLY A 274 32.19 -16.09 43.54
C GLY A 274 33.36 -15.39 44.22
N SER A 275 33.47 -15.62 45.53
CA SER A 275 34.28 -14.89 46.49
C SER A 275 35.80 -15.13 46.41
N ALA A 276 36.55 -14.13 46.88
CA ALA A 276 37.84 -14.18 47.58
C ALA A 276 39.20 -14.17 46.81
N ALA A 277 39.90 -13.05 46.99
CA ALA A 277 41.35 -12.81 46.83
C ALA A 277 42.16 -13.39 48.04
N PRO A 278 43.51 -13.22 48.23
CA PRO A 278 44.45 -12.35 47.50
C PRO A 278 45.92 -12.83 47.30
N ALA A 279 46.68 -11.97 46.60
CA ALA A 279 48.10 -11.62 46.74
C ALA A 279 49.22 -12.65 46.43
N SER A 280 50.11 -12.27 45.49
CA SER A 280 51.57 -12.22 45.67
C SER A 280 52.24 -11.55 44.46
N ALA A 281 52.94 -10.43 44.71
CA ALA A 281 54.04 -9.94 43.88
C ALA A 281 55.36 -10.53 44.42
N PRO A 282 56.45 -10.50 43.65
CA PRO A 282 57.48 -9.53 44.01
C PRO A 282 58.12 -8.82 42.82
N ALA A 283 58.68 -7.66 43.16
CA ALA A 283 59.50 -6.79 42.32
C ALA A 283 60.92 -7.34 42.12
N THR A 284 61.56 -6.92 41.03
CA THR A 284 63.01 -6.69 40.99
C THR A 284 63.29 -5.41 40.23
N ASP A 285 63.90 -4.47 40.95
CA ASP A 285 64.54 -3.24 40.49
C ASP A 285 65.67 -3.48 39.48
N THR A 286 65.89 -2.54 38.56
CA THR A 286 67.25 -2.07 38.21
C THR A 286 67.24 -0.71 37.50
N ASP A 287 67.68 0.31 38.24
CA ASP A 287 68.52 1.47 37.90
C ASP A 287 68.51 2.15 36.50
N GLY A 288 67.97 3.39 36.48
CA GLY A 288 68.64 4.68 36.17
C GLY A 288 69.18 5.01 34.75
N PRO A 289 69.54 6.28 34.45
CA PRO A 289 69.00 7.57 34.89
C PRO A 289 68.61 8.51 33.71
N THR A 290 67.88 9.58 34.04
CA THR A 290 67.52 10.72 33.18
C THR A 290 68.75 11.50 32.68
N PRO A 291 68.66 12.15 31.50
CA PRO A 291 68.77 13.63 31.51
C PRO A 291 67.82 14.37 30.56
N THR A 292 67.41 15.56 30.99
CA THR A 292 66.56 16.56 30.29
C THR A 292 67.44 17.61 29.54
N PRO A 293 66.86 18.62 28.84
CA PRO A 293 66.64 18.78 27.39
C PRO A 293 67.66 19.76 26.71
N PRO A 294 67.45 20.21 25.45
CA PRO A 294 66.78 21.52 25.27
C PRO A 294 65.93 21.74 23.98
N ALA A 295 64.98 22.67 24.14
CA ALA A 295 64.36 23.62 23.21
C ALA A 295 64.40 23.41 21.67
N ALA A 296 63.20 23.42 21.06
CA ALA A 296 62.97 23.98 19.72
C ALA A 296 61.50 24.44 19.56
N THR A 297 61.32 25.76 19.64
CA THR A 297 60.55 26.67 18.76
C THR A 297 59.24 26.18 18.11
N SER A 298 58.13 26.86 18.44
CA SER A 298 56.85 26.84 17.72
C SER A 298 56.97 27.31 16.25
N PRO A 299 55.96 27.03 15.40
CA PRO A 299 55.03 28.12 15.14
C PRO A 299 53.55 27.71 15.18
N ALA A 300 52.74 28.72 15.48
CA ALA A 300 51.29 28.68 15.51
C ALA A 300 50.67 28.31 14.16
N VAL A 301 49.63 27.48 14.19
CA VAL A 301 48.66 27.33 13.09
C VAL A 301 47.29 27.69 13.65
N GLU A 302 46.73 28.71 13.03
CA GLU A 302 45.45 29.36 13.27
C GLU A 302 44.27 28.44 12.88
N PRO A 303 43.12 28.49 13.59
CA PRO A 303 41.95 27.68 13.25
C PRO A 303 41.10 28.37 12.15
N PRO A 304 40.64 27.66 11.10
CA PRO A 304 39.63 28.22 10.21
C PRO A 304 38.23 28.13 10.83
N ALA A 305 37.53 29.26 10.76
CA ALA A 305 36.17 29.49 11.21
C ALA A 305 35.10 28.72 10.40
N SER A 306 33.96 28.47 11.06
CA SER A 306 32.64 28.20 10.45
C SER A 306 31.65 29.25 10.98
N PRO A 307 30.46 29.48 10.38
CA PRO A 307 30.01 29.25 9.00
C PRO A 307 29.33 30.51 8.37
N ALA A 308 29.25 30.60 7.04
CA ALA A 308 28.46 31.62 6.34
C ALA A 308 27.15 31.04 5.76
N SER A 309 26.05 31.73 6.01
CA SER A 309 24.66 31.40 5.68
C SER A 309 24.38 31.21 4.17
N PRO A 310 23.44 30.35 3.78
CA PRO A 310 23.07 30.12 2.39
C PRO A 310 22.27 31.30 1.78
N GLY A 311 22.65 31.65 0.55
CA GLY A 311 22.16 32.80 -0.19
C GLY A 311 20.66 32.78 -0.54
N ILE A 312 20.08 33.97 -0.46
CA ILE A 312 18.74 34.35 -0.89
C ILE A 312 18.72 34.46 -2.43
N TRP A 313 17.84 33.71 -3.08
CA TRP A 313 17.58 33.85 -4.52
C TRP A 313 16.68 35.08 -4.78
N PRO A 314 16.92 35.88 -5.84
CA PRO A 314 16.12 37.06 -6.14
C PRO A 314 14.73 36.71 -6.73
N VAL A 315 13.72 37.48 -6.32
CA VAL A 315 12.35 37.45 -6.83
C VAL A 315 12.26 38.28 -8.13
N PRO A 316 11.69 37.77 -9.23
CA PRO A 316 11.50 38.56 -10.44
C PRO A 316 10.33 39.57 -10.28
N SER A 317 10.64 40.84 -10.45
CA SER A 317 9.69 41.95 -10.47
C SER A 317 8.79 41.87 -11.72
N ARG A 318 7.47 41.93 -11.54
CA ARG A 318 6.52 42.12 -12.65
C ARG A 318 6.68 43.54 -13.21
N THR A 319 7.04 43.62 -14.49
CA THR A 319 6.90 44.83 -15.30
C THR A 319 5.43 45.14 -15.53
N GLN A 320 5.00 46.36 -15.21
CA GLN A 320 3.75 46.92 -15.71
C GLN A 320 3.93 47.21 -17.21
N ARG A 321 2.94 46.82 -18.01
CA ARG A 321 2.87 47.14 -19.44
C ARG A 321 2.06 48.42 -19.62
N PRO A 322 2.45 49.33 -20.53
CA PRO A 322 1.68 50.54 -20.86
C PRO A 322 0.31 50.23 -21.45
#